data_AF-A0A523QP55-F1
#
_entry.id   AF-A0A523QP55-F1
#
_cell.length_a   1.000
_cell.length_b   1.000
_cell.length_c   1.000
_cell.angle_alpha   90.00
_cell.angle_beta   90.00
_cell.angle_gamma   90.00
#
_symmetry.space_group_name_H-M   'P 1'
#
loop_
_entity.id
_entity.type
_entity.pdbx_description
1 polymer ?
#
loop_
_entity_poly.entity_id
_entity_poly.type
_entity_poly.pdbx_seq_one_letter_code
_entity_poly.pdbx_strand_id
1 'polypeptide(L)'
;MRNIKGNFVSALVLLFAIAICFLSALKFLSMQKKEAIFPSRGLTSRKMLSSYFPGLKKTWGDTDVYLYEGQEKGGNLLILGGAHANEPAGFITAVLLIENIQVSTGKIIIVPRANNSGFTHSQPQEGNPQRYSLESPWGRRHFRHGSRLTNPVHQWPDPSIYINPAGQKLS
;
A
#
# COMPACT_ATOMS: atom_id res chain seq x y z
N MET A 1 18.46 7.08 -45.59
CA MET A 1 18.41 6.50 -44.24
C MET A 1 19.44 5.37 -44.16
N ARG A 2 20.36 5.38 -43.20
CA ARG A 2 21.34 4.29 -43.03
C ARG A 2 20.60 3.05 -42.51
N ASN A 3 20.66 1.95 -43.26
CA ASN A 3 20.15 0.65 -42.81
C ASN A 3 21.00 0.16 -41.63
N ILE A 4 20.49 0.28 -40.41
CA ILE A 4 21.09 -0.33 -39.23
C ILE A 4 20.79 -1.83 -39.31
N LYS A 5 21.76 -2.62 -39.79
CA LYS A 5 21.68 -4.09 -39.73
C LYS A 5 22.09 -4.53 -38.33
N GLY A 6 21.20 -5.24 -37.63
CA GLY A 6 21.53 -5.87 -36.36
C GLY A 6 22.67 -6.87 -36.52
N ASN A 7 23.62 -6.85 -35.59
CA ASN A 7 24.73 -7.80 -35.49
C ASN A 7 24.68 -8.54 -34.14
N PHE A 8 25.52 -9.58 -33.98
CA PHE A 8 25.56 -10.38 -32.74
C PHE A 8 25.74 -9.53 -31.47
N VAL A 9 26.57 -8.48 -31.53
CA VAL A 9 26.78 -7.55 -30.41
C VAL A 9 25.49 -6.81 -30.06
N SER A 10 24.77 -6.28 -31.05
CA SER A 10 23.49 -5.60 -30.82
C SER A 10 22.42 -6.53 -30.22
N ALA A 11 22.42 -7.81 -30.62
CA ALA A 11 21.54 -8.82 -30.03
C ALA A 11 21.90 -9.10 -28.57
N LEU A 12 23.19 -9.21 -28.25
CA LEU A 12 23.66 -9.41 -26.89
C LEU A 12 23.30 -8.23 -25.97
N VAL A 13 23.50 -6.99 -26.46
CA VAL A 13 23.12 -5.78 -25.72
C VAL A 13 21.61 -5.72 -25.48
N LEU A 14 20.80 -6.09 -26.48
CA LEU A 14 19.35 -6.16 -26.33
C LEU A 14 18.93 -7.21 -25.29
N LEU A 15 19.53 -8.42 -25.35
CA LEU A 15 19.28 -9.46 -24.36
C LEU A 15 19.66 -9.02 -22.95
N PHE A 16 20.79 -8.32 -22.81
CA PHE A 16 21.22 -7.77 -21.53
C PHE A 16 20.24 -6.70 -21.01
N ALA A 17 19.78 -5.79 -21.87
CA ALA A 17 18.76 -4.80 -21.52
C ALA A 17 17.44 -5.47 -21.10
N ILE A 18 16.99 -6.49 -21.82
CA ILE A 18 15.80 -7.28 -21.46
C ILE A 18 15.99 -7.94 -20.10
N ALA A 19 17.16 -8.54 -19.83
CA ALA A 19 17.45 -9.16 -18.54
C ALA A 19 17.39 -8.13 -17.39
N ILE A 20 17.96 -6.94 -17.57
CA ILE A 20 17.86 -5.84 -16.57
C ILE A 20 16.41 -5.43 -16.36
N CYS A 21 15.64 -5.22 -17.44
CA CYS A 21 14.22 -4.86 -17.36
C CYS A 21 13.42 -5.94 -16.62
N PHE A 22 13.67 -7.22 -16.92
CA PHE A 22 12.99 -8.35 -16.28
C PHE A 22 13.31 -8.43 -14.78
N LEU A 23 14.58 -8.34 -14.39
CA LEU A 23 14.99 -8.35 -12.99
C LEU A 23 14.41 -7.14 -12.23
N SER A 24 14.38 -5.97 -12.86
CA SER A 24 13.77 -4.76 -12.30
C SER A 24 12.27 -4.94 -12.11
N ALA A 25 11.56 -5.50 -13.09
CA ALA A 25 10.14 -5.80 -13.01
C ALA A 25 9.83 -6.74 -11.84
N LEU A 26 10.62 -7.80 -11.62
CA LEU A 26 10.46 -8.68 -10.46
C LEU A 26 10.60 -7.93 -9.13
N LYS A 27 11.54 -6.97 -9.03
CA LYS A 27 11.70 -6.13 -7.84
C LYS A 27 10.48 -5.23 -7.62
N PHE A 28 9.96 -4.57 -8.65
CA PHE A 28 8.76 -3.75 -8.53
C PHE A 28 7.51 -4.58 -8.20
N LEU A 29 7.32 -5.74 -8.84
CA LEU A 29 6.23 -6.67 -8.54
C LEU A 29 6.28 -7.16 -7.09
N SER A 30 7.47 -7.26 -6.50
CA SER A 30 7.60 -7.64 -5.09
C SER A 30 6.93 -6.65 -4.13
N MET A 31 6.71 -5.39 -4.53
CA MET A 31 5.98 -4.38 -3.75
C MET A 31 4.48 -4.69 -3.64
N GLN A 32 3.93 -5.57 -4.46
CA GLN A 32 2.53 -5.97 -4.34
C GLN A 32 2.29 -6.96 -3.19
N LYS A 33 3.36 -7.60 -2.68
CA LYS A 33 3.27 -8.52 -1.55
C LYS A 33 3.13 -7.76 -0.24
N LYS A 34 1.99 -7.93 0.42
CA LYS A 34 1.70 -7.29 1.71
C LYS A 34 2.51 -7.91 2.84
N GLU A 35 2.97 -7.08 3.77
CA GLU A 35 3.54 -7.52 5.03
C GLU A 35 2.44 -8.09 5.92
N ALA A 36 2.80 -9.12 6.67
CA ALA A 36 1.96 -9.62 7.74
C ALA A 36 1.84 -8.57 8.85
N ILE A 37 0.60 -8.41 9.32
CA ILE A 37 0.24 -7.69 10.54
C ILE A 37 -0.33 -8.76 11.47
N PHE A 38 0.11 -8.82 12.72
CA PHE A 38 -0.21 -9.88 13.68
C PHE A 38 -1.13 -9.35 14.79
N PRO A 39 -2.46 -9.40 14.62
CA PRO A 39 -3.36 -8.73 15.54
C PRO A 39 -3.25 -9.27 16.96
N SER A 40 -3.40 -8.38 17.95
CA SER A 40 -3.47 -8.76 19.35
C SER A 40 -4.65 -9.70 19.63
N ARG A 41 -4.64 -10.36 20.78
CA ARG A 41 -5.76 -11.19 21.25
C ARG A 41 -7.06 -10.40 21.45
N GLY A 42 -7.00 -9.07 21.53
CA GLY A 42 -8.17 -8.21 21.66
C GLY A 42 -8.95 -8.00 20.37
N LEU A 43 -8.50 -8.53 19.23
CA LEU A 43 -9.19 -8.37 17.96
C LEU A 43 -10.59 -9.00 18.02
N THR A 44 -11.61 -8.18 17.80
CA THR A 44 -13.01 -8.64 17.72
C THR A 44 -13.30 -9.23 16.34
N SER A 45 -12.92 -8.52 15.27
CA SER A 45 -13.05 -9.05 13.92
C SER A 45 -12.13 -8.33 12.93
N ARG A 46 -11.86 -9.01 11.81
CA ARG A 46 -11.18 -8.43 10.65
C ARG A 46 -12.08 -8.61 9.44
N LYS A 47 -12.26 -7.54 8.65
CA LYS A 47 -13.06 -7.55 7.42
C LYS A 47 -12.34 -6.76 6.32
N MET A 48 -12.75 -6.95 5.08
CA MET A 48 -12.33 -6.08 3.97
C MET A 48 -13.15 -4.78 3.99
N LEU A 49 -12.56 -3.67 3.55
CA LEU A 49 -13.26 -2.38 3.41
C LEU A 49 -14.45 -2.49 2.46
N SER A 50 -14.38 -3.40 1.48
CA SER A 50 -15.50 -3.74 0.61
C SER A 50 -16.75 -4.25 1.33
N SER A 51 -16.66 -4.63 2.61
CA SER A 51 -17.84 -4.97 3.43
C SER A 51 -18.70 -3.76 3.76
N TYR A 52 -18.13 -2.55 3.75
CA TYR A 52 -18.84 -1.29 3.91
C TYR A 52 -19.22 -0.66 2.57
N PHE A 53 -18.33 -0.77 1.58
CA PHE A 53 -18.57 -0.25 0.22
C PHE A 53 -18.24 -1.30 -0.84
N PRO A 54 -19.24 -2.05 -1.34
CA PRO A 54 -19.04 -3.18 -2.25
C PRO A 54 -18.26 -2.86 -3.53
N GLY A 55 -18.29 -1.60 -4.00
CA GLY A 55 -17.56 -1.15 -5.20
C GLY A 55 -16.04 -1.31 -5.12
N LEU A 56 -15.47 -1.45 -3.92
CA LEU A 56 -14.03 -1.72 -3.74
C LEU A 56 -13.66 -3.19 -3.90
N LYS A 57 -14.62 -4.12 -3.89
CA LYS A 57 -14.32 -5.56 -3.89
C LYS A 57 -13.48 -5.93 -5.12
N LYS A 58 -12.38 -6.66 -4.89
CA LYS A 58 -11.39 -7.05 -5.92
C LYS A 58 -10.66 -5.88 -6.60
N THR A 59 -10.76 -4.66 -6.07
CA THR A 59 -9.96 -3.52 -6.52
C THR A 59 -8.69 -3.39 -5.67
N TRP A 60 -7.72 -2.61 -6.15
CA TRP A 60 -6.50 -2.30 -5.41
C TRP A 60 -6.73 -1.36 -4.20
N GLY A 61 -7.88 -0.68 -4.17
CA GLY A 61 -8.31 0.15 -3.04
C GLY A 61 -8.89 -0.66 -1.88
N ASP A 62 -9.22 -1.95 -2.08
CA ASP A 62 -9.73 -2.80 -1.00
C ASP A 62 -8.64 -3.10 0.03
N THR A 63 -8.98 -3.02 1.30
CA THR A 63 -8.00 -3.08 2.39
C THR A 63 -8.59 -3.70 3.64
N ASP A 64 -7.71 -4.16 4.53
CA ASP A 64 -8.11 -4.74 5.80
C ASP A 64 -8.60 -3.67 6.77
N VAL A 65 -9.72 -3.97 7.43
CA VAL A 65 -10.30 -3.21 8.52
C VAL A 65 -10.28 -4.09 9.77
N TYR A 66 -9.58 -3.63 10.79
CA TYR A 66 -9.46 -4.31 12.08
C TYR A 66 -10.40 -3.65 13.09
N LEU A 67 -11.22 -4.46 13.75
CA LEU A 67 -12.21 -4.01 14.71
C LEU A 67 -11.86 -4.53 16.10
N TYR A 68 -11.80 -3.62 17.06
CA TYR A 68 -11.66 -3.91 18.49
C TYR A 68 -12.85 -3.30 19.21
N GLU A 69 -13.56 -4.11 19.99
CA GLU A 69 -14.76 -3.72 20.72
C GLU A 69 -14.65 -4.20 22.16
N GLY A 70 -14.80 -3.27 23.08
CA GLY A 70 -14.83 -3.53 24.51
C GLY A 70 -16.18 -4.06 24.98
N GLN A 71 -16.22 -4.55 26.21
CA GLN A 71 -17.46 -5.05 26.83
C GLN A 71 -18.36 -3.90 27.28
N GLU A 72 -17.79 -2.75 27.64
CA GLU A 72 -18.52 -1.58 28.09
C GLU A 72 -18.88 -0.67 26.90
N LYS A 73 -20.09 -0.10 26.95
CA LYS A 73 -20.49 0.92 25.97
C LYS A 73 -19.65 2.18 26.14
N GLY A 74 -19.22 2.77 25.03
CA GLY A 74 -18.40 3.97 25.02
C GLY A 74 -18.31 4.60 23.63
N GLY A 75 -17.33 5.48 23.45
CA GLY A 75 -17.08 6.18 22.20
C GLY A 75 -16.60 5.26 21.07
N ASN A 76 -16.68 5.78 19.85
CA ASN A 76 -16.16 5.12 18.65
C ASN A 76 -14.97 5.91 18.11
N LEU A 77 -13.86 5.24 17.84
CA LEU A 77 -12.66 5.84 17.26
C LEU A 77 -12.32 5.18 15.92
N LEU A 78 -12.03 5.99 14.91
CA LEU A 78 -11.48 5.55 13.63
C LEU A 78 -10.03 5.99 13.53
N ILE A 79 -9.13 5.05 13.26
CA ILE A 79 -7.70 5.29 13.07
C ILE A 79 -7.31 4.86 11.66
N LEU A 80 -6.77 5.80 10.88
CA LEU A 80 -6.29 5.57 9.53
C LEU A 80 -4.77 5.69 9.49
N GLY A 81 -4.11 4.64 9.03
CA GLY A 81 -2.69 4.64 8.70
C GLY A 81 -2.49 4.56 7.20
N GLY A 82 -1.32 5.00 6.72
CA GLY A 82 -0.91 4.79 5.33
C GLY A 82 -1.84 5.45 4.30
N ALA A 83 -2.33 6.66 4.58
CA ALA A 83 -2.98 7.50 3.58
C ALA A 83 -1.99 7.83 2.44
N HIS A 84 -0.74 8.13 2.83
CA HIS A 84 0.42 8.15 1.95
C HIS A 84 1.39 7.05 2.41
N ALA A 85 1.75 6.14 1.50
CA ALA A 85 2.55 4.96 1.86
C ALA A 85 4.06 5.27 2.01
N ASN A 86 4.49 6.47 1.60
CA ASN A 86 5.83 7.00 1.85
C ASN A 86 5.96 7.77 3.18
N GLU A 87 4.87 7.90 3.96
CA GLU A 87 4.84 8.49 5.30
C GLU A 87 4.75 7.38 6.36
N PRO A 88 5.84 6.63 6.63
CA PRO A 88 5.77 5.34 7.32
C PRO A 88 5.27 5.44 8.76
N ALA A 89 5.46 6.57 9.45
CA ALA A 89 5.09 6.73 10.86
C ALA A 89 3.60 6.45 11.12
N GLY A 90 2.71 6.92 10.23
CA GLY A 90 1.26 6.70 10.37
C GLY A 90 0.87 5.23 10.16
N PHE A 91 1.45 4.58 9.14
CA PHE A 91 1.25 3.15 8.91
C PHE A 91 1.78 2.30 10.08
N ILE A 92 3.00 2.57 10.54
CA ILE A 92 3.62 1.82 11.63
C ILE A 92 2.87 2.02 12.94
N THR A 93 2.37 3.22 13.23
CA THR A 93 1.51 3.46 14.40
C THR A 93 0.24 2.61 14.35
N ALA A 94 -0.43 2.54 13.18
CA ALA A 94 -1.60 1.68 13.01
C ALA A 94 -1.25 0.19 13.20
N VAL A 95 -0.10 -0.26 12.69
CA VAL A 95 0.41 -1.63 12.93
C VAL A 95 0.63 -1.87 14.42
N LEU A 96 1.36 -0.99 15.11
CA LEU A 96 1.61 -1.12 16.55
C LEU A 96 0.31 -1.22 17.35
N LEU A 97 -0.69 -0.40 17.03
CA LEU A 97 -2.00 -0.48 17.67
C LEU A 97 -2.68 -1.82 17.40
N ILE A 98 -2.75 -2.26 16.14
CA ILE A 98 -3.37 -3.56 15.79
C ILE A 98 -2.69 -4.72 16.54
N GLU A 99 -1.37 -4.70 16.65
CA GLU A 99 -0.61 -5.81 17.24
C GLU A 99 -0.63 -5.81 18.77
N ASN A 100 -0.99 -4.69 19.44
CA ASN A 100 -0.86 -4.55 20.89
C ASN A 100 -2.12 -4.10 21.64
N ILE A 101 -3.09 -3.46 20.98
CA ILE A 101 -4.21 -2.81 21.67
C ILE A 101 -5.15 -3.82 22.34
N GLN A 102 -5.70 -3.42 23.49
CA GLN A 102 -6.84 -4.05 24.13
C GLN A 102 -7.86 -2.95 24.45
N VAL A 103 -9.13 -3.22 24.22
CA VAL A 103 -10.22 -2.24 24.39
C VAL A 103 -11.19 -2.77 25.44
N SER A 104 -11.41 -2.00 26.50
CA SER A 104 -12.41 -2.30 27.54
C SER A 104 -13.75 -1.61 27.28
N THR A 105 -13.71 -0.39 26.74
CA THR A 105 -14.85 0.52 26.63
C THR A 105 -14.92 1.12 25.22
N GLY A 106 -16.08 1.00 24.57
CA GLY A 106 -16.31 1.50 23.22
C GLY A 106 -15.70 0.64 22.12
N LYS A 107 -15.44 1.26 20.97
CA LYS A 107 -15.01 0.58 19.75
C LYS A 107 -13.93 1.35 19.02
N ILE A 108 -12.93 0.63 18.52
CA ILE A 108 -11.85 1.17 17.70
C ILE A 108 -11.81 0.43 16.37
N ILE A 109 -11.86 1.20 15.29
CA ILE A 109 -11.73 0.75 13.91
C ILE A 109 -10.37 1.21 13.41
N ILE A 110 -9.53 0.28 12.95
CA ILE A 110 -8.18 0.59 12.46
C ILE A 110 -8.05 0.12 11.02
N VAL A 111 -7.65 1.04 10.13
CA VAL A 111 -7.34 0.75 8.72
C VAL A 111 -5.88 1.13 8.48
N PRO A 112 -4.93 0.18 8.51
CA PRO A 112 -3.51 0.51 8.44
C PRO A 112 -3.06 0.95 7.05
N ARG A 113 -3.79 0.57 6.01
CA ARG A 113 -3.46 0.89 4.60
C ARG A 113 -4.65 1.59 3.97
N ALA A 114 -4.91 2.83 4.39
CA ALA A 114 -6.00 3.66 3.88
C ALA A 114 -5.88 3.88 2.35
N ASN A 115 -4.66 4.06 1.85
CA ASN A 115 -4.35 3.95 0.43
C ASN A 115 -3.59 2.63 0.15
N ASN A 116 -4.31 1.50 0.09
CA ASN A 116 -3.70 0.19 -0.16
C ASN A 116 -2.97 0.11 -1.51
N SER A 117 -3.45 0.86 -2.52
CA SER A 117 -2.78 0.93 -3.82
C SER A 117 -1.42 1.62 -3.75
N GLY A 118 -1.25 2.66 -2.94
CA GLY A 118 0.01 3.40 -2.83
C GLY A 118 1.17 2.53 -2.33
N PHE A 119 0.90 1.46 -1.59
CA PHE A 119 1.93 0.50 -1.14
C PHE A 119 2.49 -0.40 -2.25
N THR A 120 1.94 -0.35 -3.47
CA THR A 120 2.32 -1.25 -4.58
C THR A 120 3.41 -0.69 -5.50
N HIS A 121 3.87 0.55 -5.26
CA HIS A 121 4.93 1.18 -6.03
C HIS A 121 5.68 2.22 -5.21
N SER A 122 6.78 2.73 -5.77
CA SER A 122 7.48 3.92 -5.30
C SER A 122 7.32 5.05 -6.32
N GLN A 123 7.51 6.30 -5.90
CA GLN A 123 7.58 7.40 -6.85
C GLN A 123 8.88 7.33 -7.67
N PRO A 124 8.81 7.49 -9.00
CA PRO A 124 10.02 7.53 -9.83
C PRO A 124 10.86 8.76 -9.46
N GLN A 125 12.18 8.66 -9.66
CA GLN A 125 13.16 9.75 -9.50
C GLN A 125 13.41 10.26 -8.06
N GLU A 126 12.68 9.80 -7.07
CA GLU A 126 12.90 10.18 -5.65
C GLU A 126 14.10 9.47 -4.99
N GLY A 127 14.61 8.39 -5.59
CA GLY A 127 15.70 7.59 -4.99
C GLY A 127 15.32 6.85 -3.70
N ASN A 128 14.04 6.79 -3.35
CA ASN A 128 13.58 6.15 -2.11
C ASN A 128 13.85 4.63 -2.12
N PRO A 129 14.19 4.04 -0.96
CA PRO A 129 14.30 2.60 -0.85
C PRO A 129 12.93 1.94 -1.07
N GLN A 130 12.88 0.73 -1.62
CA GLN A 130 11.62 -0.02 -1.75
C GLN A 130 11.07 -0.49 -0.40
N ARG A 131 11.96 -0.72 0.57
CA ARG A 131 11.63 -1.24 1.90
C ARG A 131 12.54 -0.63 2.94
N TYR A 132 12.01 -0.50 4.15
CA TYR A 132 12.77 -0.23 5.36
C TYR A 132 12.59 -1.40 6.33
N SER A 133 13.42 -1.43 7.37
CA SER A 133 13.35 -2.44 8.41
C SER A 133 13.27 -1.82 9.79
N LEU A 134 12.51 -2.45 10.66
CA LEU A 134 12.44 -2.10 12.07
C LEU A 134 12.83 -3.31 12.91
N GLU A 135 13.60 -3.07 13.96
CA GLU A 135 13.90 -4.08 14.97
C GLU A 135 12.67 -4.26 15.88
N SER A 136 12.39 -5.51 16.25
CA SER A 136 11.35 -5.83 17.21
C SER A 136 11.85 -6.92 18.16
N PRO A 137 11.24 -7.09 19.35
CA PRO A 137 11.62 -8.16 20.28
C PRO A 137 11.59 -9.57 19.69
N TRP A 138 10.82 -9.79 18.61
CA TRP A 138 10.69 -11.07 17.92
C TRP A 138 11.52 -11.16 16.64
N GLY A 139 12.44 -10.21 16.44
CA GLY A 139 13.34 -10.14 15.30
C GLY A 139 13.04 -8.99 14.34
N ARG A 140 13.91 -8.84 13.35
CA ARG A 140 13.85 -7.77 12.36
C ARG A 140 12.68 -7.98 11.39
N ARG A 141 11.89 -6.93 11.17
CA ARG A 141 10.77 -6.93 10.23
C ARG A 141 11.04 -5.97 9.07
N HIS A 142 10.54 -6.32 7.89
CA HIS A 142 10.63 -5.49 6.69
C HIS A 142 9.27 -4.94 6.30
N PHE A 143 9.24 -3.66 5.96
CA PHE A 143 8.04 -2.95 5.53
C PHE A 143 8.31 -2.22 4.21
N ARG A 144 7.34 -2.26 3.30
CA ARG A 144 7.35 -1.50 2.05
C ARG A 144 7.31 -0.01 2.36
N HIS A 145 8.19 0.72 1.68
CA HIS A 145 8.11 2.16 1.54
C HIS A 145 7.38 2.43 0.23
N GLY A 146 6.10 2.78 0.32
CA GLY A 146 5.27 2.94 -0.87
C GLY A 146 5.42 4.33 -1.49
N SER A 147 4.38 4.73 -2.19
CA SER A 147 4.25 6.03 -2.82
C SER A 147 3.30 6.93 -2.04
N ARG A 148 3.49 8.23 -2.21
CA ARG A 148 2.52 9.22 -1.74
C ARG A 148 1.15 9.04 -2.40
N LEU A 149 1.14 8.70 -3.69
CA LEU A 149 -0.05 8.64 -4.53
C LEU A 149 -0.49 7.19 -4.76
N THR A 150 -1.75 7.03 -5.15
CA THR A 150 -2.28 5.78 -5.72
C THR A 150 -1.47 5.38 -6.95
N ASN A 151 -1.34 4.07 -7.17
CA ASN A 151 -0.59 3.55 -8.31
C ASN A 151 -1.30 3.97 -9.61
N PRO A 152 -0.66 4.71 -10.52
CA PRO A 152 -1.29 5.14 -11.77
C PRO A 152 -1.82 3.97 -12.61
N VAL A 153 -1.18 2.79 -12.55
CA VAL A 153 -1.65 1.59 -13.24
C VAL A 153 -3.04 1.16 -12.77
N HIS A 154 -3.38 1.40 -11.50
CA HIS A 154 -4.67 1.03 -10.92
C HIS A 154 -5.76 2.09 -11.16
N GLN A 155 -5.36 3.29 -11.60
CA GLN A 155 -6.26 4.39 -11.93
C GLN A 155 -6.49 4.52 -13.43
N TRP A 156 -5.75 3.75 -14.25
CA TRP A 156 -5.80 3.88 -15.69
C TRP A 156 -7.17 3.47 -16.29
N PRO A 157 -7.74 4.27 -17.22
CA PRO A 157 -7.28 5.59 -17.64
C PRO A 157 -7.62 6.66 -16.59
N ASP A 158 -6.59 7.36 -16.12
CA ASP A 158 -6.78 8.45 -15.15
C ASP A 158 -7.26 9.69 -15.93
N PRO A 159 -8.42 10.29 -15.59
CA PRO A 159 -8.90 11.47 -16.30
C PRO A 159 -7.89 12.62 -16.18
N SER A 160 -7.65 13.30 -17.30
CA SER A 160 -6.76 14.47 -17.34
C SER A 160 -7.31 15.68 -16.57
N ILE A 161 -8.59 15.66 -16.20
CA ILE A 161 -9.27 16.70 -15.43
C ILE A 161 -10.10 16.02 -14.35
N TYR A 162 -9.81 16.31 -13.08
CA TYR A 162 -10.68 15.91 -11.99
C TYR A 162 -11.84 16.89 -11.89
N ILE A 163 -13.08 16.37 -11.85
CA ILE A 163 -14.28 17.15 -11.57
C ILE A 163 -14.80 16.71 -10.22
N ASN A 164 -14.81 17.62 -9.24
CA ASN A 164 -15.33 17.29 -7.92
C ASN A 164 -16.86 17.09 -7.96
N PRO A 165 -17.49 16.53 -6.90
CA PRO A 165 -18.94 16.32 -6.87
C PRO A 165 -19.79 17.59 -7.01
N ALA A 166 -19.20 18.77 -6.76
CA ALA A 166 -19.83 20.07 -6.96
C ALA A 166 -19.68 20.61 -8.40
N GLY A 167 -19.05 19.85 -9.31
CA GLY A 167 -18.87 20.21 -10.72
C GLY A 167 -17.66 21.10 -11.00
N GLN A 168 -16.80 21.38 -10.00
CA GLN A 168 -15.59 22.18 -10.22
C GLN A 168 -14.49 21.33 -10.84
N LYS A 169 -13.89 21.87 -11.91
CA LYS A 169 -12.66 21.33 -12.51
C LYS A 169 -11.49 21.72 -11.60
N LEU A 170 -10.80 20.72 -11.05
CA LEU A 170 -9.59 20.88 -10.27
C LEU A 170 -8.43 20.32 -11.10
N SER A 171 -7.39 21.14 -11.29
CA SER A 171 -6.16 20.78 -12.00
C SER A 171 -5.06 20.43 -11.02
#